data_AF-A0A259I2T2-F1
#
_entry.id   AF-A0A259I2T2-F1
#
_cell.length_a   1.000
_cell.length_b   1.000
_cell.length_c   1.000
_cell.angle_alpha   90.00
_cell.angle_beta   90.00
_cell.angle_gamma   90.00
#
_symmetry.space_group_name_H-M   'P 1'
#
loop_
_entity.id
_entity.type
_entity.pdbx_description
1 polymer ?
#
loop_
_entity_poly.entity_id
_entity_poly.type
_entity_poly.pdbx_seq_one_letter_code
_entity_poly.pdbx_strand_id
1 'polypeptide(L)'
;AEQRKKVTLAWHPEDMAKIMASMFNPDGEAYKFFDVPLANYASSNYDRVVDADGKTVGLSMFTGFSYNEKQALSLATVDPEIPFGTELHVVWGEENGGTKKTTVEPHKQLNVRVIVSPVPYSRVARETYAEGWRTAR
;
A
#
# COMPACT_ATOMS: atom_id res chain seq x y z
N ALA A 1 2.63 9.61 24.71
CA ALA A 1 2.17 9.07 23.42
C ALA A 1 3.29 8.23 22.85
N GLU A 2 3.04 6.96 22.55
CA GLU A 2 4.03 6.12 21.86
C GLU A 2 4.18 6.58 20.40
N GLN A 3 5.40 6.48 19.87
CA GLN A 3 5.71 6.92 18.51
C GLN A 3 5.34 5.83 17.50
N ARG A 4 4.96 6.24 16.29
CA ARG A 4 4.77 5.31 15.17
C ARG A 4 6.07 4.59 14.83
N LYS A 5 5.96 3.37 14.30
CA LYS A 5 7.09 2.54 13.88
C LYS A 5 7.18 2.42 12.36
N LYS A 6 8.41 2.35 11.85
CA LYS A 6 8.68 2.13 10.43
C LYS A 6 8.44 0.66 10.06
N VAL A 7 7.75 0.42 8.95
CA VAL A 7 7.46 -0.91 8.40
C VAL A 7 7.58 -0.90 6.87
N THR A 8 7.63 -2.08 6.26
CA THR A 8 7.32 -2.25 4.84
C THR A 8 5.87 -2.72 4.70
N LEU A 9 5.14 -2.18 3.73
CA LEU A 9 3.80 -2.64 3.36
C LEU A 9 3.90 -3.43 2.05
N ALA A 10 3.46 -4.69 2.06
CA ALA A 10 3.46 -5.54 0.88
C ALA A 10 2.09 -5.54 0.21
N TRP A 11 2.00 -4.97 -0.99
CA TRP A 11 0.74 -4.69 -1.67
C TRP A 11 0.15 -5.97 -2.28
N HIS A 12 -1.18 -6.08 -2.25
CA HIS A 12 -1.86 -7.29 -2.71
C HIS A 12 -1.83 -7.39 -4.25
N PRO A 13 -1.43 -8.55 -4.82
CA PRO A 13 -1.21 -8.69 -6.25
C PRO A 13 -2.47 -8.47 -7.10
N GLU A 14 -3.65 -8.89 -6.61
CA GLU A 14 -4.91 -8.65 -7.33
C GLU A 14 -5.28 -7.17 -7.39
N ASP A 15 -4.97 -6.41 -6.34
CA ASP A 15 -5.27 -4.97 -6.30
C ASP A 15 -4.31 -4.22 -7.21
N MET A 16 -3.04 -4.66 -7.28
CA MET A 16 -2.08 -4.17 -8.27
C MET A 16 -2.51 -4.49 -9.70
N ALA A 17 -2.98 -5.72 -9.95
CA ALA A 17 -3.50 -6.10 -11.26
C ALA A 17 -4.72 -5.24 -11.65
N LYS A 18 -5.61 -4.96 -10.69
CA LYS A 18 -6.76 -4.08 -10.88
C LYS A 18 -6.35 -2.64 -11.23
N ILE A 19 -5.35 -2.08 -10.55
CA ILE A 19 -4.79 -0.76 -10.87
C ILE A 19 -4.25 -0.76 -12.31
N MET A 20 -3.37 -1.71 -12.63
CA MET A 20 -2.73 -1.77 -13.96
C MET A 20 -3.74 -2.02 -15.08
N ALA A 21 -4.68 -2.93 -14.88
CA ALA A 21 -5.72 -3.24 -15.88
C ALA A 21 -6.60 -2.03 -16.19
N SER A 22 -6.83 -1.13 -15.22
CA SER A 22 -7.65 0.07 -15.43
C SER A 22 -7.13 1.00 -16.52
N MET A 23 -5.81 1.00 -16.76
CA MET A 23 -5.20 1.78 -17.85
C MET A 23 -5.60 1.30 -19.25
N PHE A 24 -6.04 0.05 -19.37
CA PHE A 24 -6.39 -0.60 -20.63
C PHE A 24 -7.91 -0.75 -20.81
N ASN A 25 -8.70 0.02 -20.05
CA ASN A 25 -10.15 0.08 -20.15
C ASN A 25 -10.59 1.49 -20.55
N PRO A 26 -10.72 1.80 -21.86
CA PRO A 26 -10.98 3.17 -22.34
C PRO A 26 -12.32 3.75 -21.87
N ASP A 27 -13.30 2.88 -21.56
CA ASP A 27 -14.63 3.27 -21.11
C ASP A 27 -14.81 3.12 -19.58
N GLY A 28 -13.76 2.67 -18.88
CA GLY A 28 -13.80 2.33 -17.46
C GLY A 28 -13.32 3.43 -16.53
N GLU A 29 -13.43 3.13 -15.23
CA GLU A 29 -12.76 3.94 -14.20
C GLU A 29 -11.26 3.69 -14.24
N ALA A 30 -10.47 4.76 -14.28
CA ALA A 30 -9.02 4.70 -14.12
C ALA A 30 -8.63 4.93 -12.65
N TYR A 31 -7.78 4.05 -12.11
CA TYR A 31 -7.10 4.29 -10.83
C TYR A 31 -5.81 5.07 -11.06
N LYS A 32 -5.26 5.68 -9.99
CA LYS A 32 -3.98 6.41 -10.09
C LYS A 32 -2.92 5.50 -10.72
N PHE A 33 -2.25 6.00 -11.75
CA PHE A 33 -1.15 5.33 -12.41
C PHE A 33 -0.04 5.00 -11.41
N PHE A 34 0.37 3.74 -11.39
CA PHE A 34 1.46 3.21 -10.59
C PHE A 34 2.67 2.97 -11.48
N ASP A 35 3.61 3.92 -11.50
CA ASP A 35 4.83 3.79 -12.30
C ASP A 35 5.79 2.75 -11.72
N VAL A 36 6.57 2.09 -12.58
CA VAL A 36 7.49 1.01 -12.20
C VAL A 36 8.92 1.34 -12.66
N PRO A 37 9.93 1.24 -11.77
CA PRO A 37 9.86 0.62 -10.44
C PRO A 37 9.49 1.59 -9.30
N LEU A 38 9.30 2.90 -9.56
CA LEU A 38 9.06 3.89 -8.51
C LEU A 38 7.79 4.70 -8.80
N ALA A 39 6.80 4.61 -7.92
CA ALA A 39 5.48 5.18 -8.12
C ALA A 39 5.25 6.52 -7.42
N ASN A 40 6.28 7.11 -6.82
CA ASN A 40 6.18 8.43 -6.20
C ASN A 40 5.95 9.50 -7.28
N TYR A 41 5.01 10.42 -7.03
CA TYR A 41 4.68 11.50 -7.97
C TYR A 41 4.82 12.90 -7.33
N ALA A 42 5.54 12.99 -6.21
CA ALA A 42 5.92 14.23 -5.55
C ALA A 42 7.26 14.08 -4.82
N SER A 43 7.86 15.20 -4.39
CA SER A 43 9.07 15.20 -3.55
C SER A 43 8.83 14.60 -2.15
N SER A 44 7.57 14.57 -1.70
CA SER A 44 7.16 13.96 -0.43
C SER A 44 5.80 13.30 -0.62
N ASN A 45 5.67 12.07 -0.13
CA ASN A 45 4.49 11.23 -0.33
C ASN A 45 3.85 10.93 1.02
N TYR A 46 2.51 10.95 1.08
CA TYR A 46 1.75 10.77 2.32
C TYR A 46 0.40 10.08 2.04
N ASP A 47 0.45 8.84 1.55
CA ASP A 47 -0.78 8.07 1.36
C ASP A 47 -1.29 7.58 2.72
N ARG A 48 -2.61 7.70 2.96
CA ARG A 48 -3.21 7.22 4.21
C ARG A 48 -3.12 5.70 4.28
N VAL A 49 -2.68 5.19 5.42
CA VAL A 49 -2.83 3.78 5.79
C VAL A 49 -4.00 3.68 6.75
N VAL A 50 -5.00 2.88 6.41
CA VAL A 50 -6.24 2.73 7.17
C VAL A 50 -6.47 1.28 7.61
N ASP A 51 -7.11 1.12 8.77
CA ASP A 51 -7.62 -0.17 9.23
C ASP A 51 -8.96 -0.54 8.56
N ALA A 52 -9.56 -1.66 9.00
CA ALA A 52 -10.83 -2.15 8.45
C ALA A 52 -12.02 -1.22 8.70
N ASP A 53 -11.95 -0.39 9.76
CA ASP A 53 -12.98 0.59 10.12
C ASP A 53 -12.76 1.94 9.42
N GLY A 54 -11.71 2.05 8.59
CA GLY A 54 -11.35 3.27 7.87
C GLY A 54 -10.61 4.31 8.71
N LYS A 55 -10.23 3.99 9.95
CA LYS A 55 -9.41 4.87 10.79
C LYS A 55 -8.00 4.92 10.22
N THR A 56 -7.45 6.13 10.12
CA THR A 56 -6.05 6.31 9.71
C THR A 56 -5.11 5.89 10.84
N VAL A 57 -4.30 4.87 10.57
CA VAL A 57 -3.35 4.26 11.51
C VAL A 57 -1.90 4.39 11.04
N GLY A 58 -1.66 5.13 9.96
CA GLY A 58 -0.31 5.33 9.44
C GLY A 58 -0.26 6.14 8.16
N LEU A 59 0.96 6.31 7.66
CA LEU A 59 1.27 7.01 6.42
C LEU A 59 2.28 6.19 5.61
N SER A 60 1.96 5.93 4.34
CA SER A 60 2.89 5.36 3.36
C SER A 60 3.61 6.51 2.65
N MET A 61 4.95 6.44 2.63
CA MET A 61 5.80 7.59 2.32
C MET A 61 6.75 7.38 1.13
N PHE A 62 6.87 6.14 0.66
CA PHE A 62 7.71 5.80 -0.49
C PHE A 62 7.18 4.52 -1.13
N THR A 63 6.78 4.56 -2.39
CA THR A 63 6.01 3.48 -3.03
C THR A 63 6.66 3.06 -4.35
N GLY A 64 6.72 1.76 -4.60
CA GLY A 64 7.29 1.23 -5.84
C GLY A 64 7.14 -0.28 -5.98
N PHE A 65 7.91 -0.84 -6.89
CA PHE A 65 7.88 -2.26 -7.22
C PHE A 65 9.29 -2.87 -7.14
N SER A 66 9.40 -4.00 -6.46
CA SER A 66 10.61 -4.81 -6.43
C SER A 66 10.51 -5.95 -7.43
N TYR A 67 11.34 -5.92 -8.48
CA TYR A 67 11.41 -7.05 -9.41
C TYR A 67 11.97 -8.30 -8.76
N ASN A 68 12.85 -8.19 -7.75
CA ASN A 68 13.37 -9.35 -7.01
C ASN A 68 12.25 -10.10 -6.29
N GLU A 69 11.33 -9.36 -5.67
CA GLU A 69 10.22 -9.93 -4.89
C GLU A 69 8.96 -10.19 -5.73
N LYS A 70 8.94 -9.66 -6.97
CA LYS A 70 7.75 -9.61 -7.83
C LYS A 70 6.54 -9.02 -7.08
N GLN A 71 6.79 -7.94 -6.34
CA GLN A 71 5.85 -7.38 -5.38
C GLN A 71 5.93 -5.86 -5.37
N ALA A 72 4.77 -5.20 -5.37
CA ALA A 72 4.67 -3.79 -5.06
C ALA A 72 4.83 -3.59 -3.55
N LEU A 73 5.67 -2.64 -3.16
CA LEU A 73 6.06 -2.38 -1.79
C LEU A 73 5.97 -0.89 -1.51
N SER A 74 5.64 -0.53 -0.27
CA SER A 74 5.89 0.82 0.22
C SER A 74 6.54 0.83 1.59
N LEU A 75 7.26 1.91 1.89
CA LEU A 75 7.77 2.21 3.22
C LEU A 75 6.76 3.09 3.94
N ALA A 76 6.39 2.70 5.15
CA ALA A 76 5.37 3.39 5.92
C ALA A 76 5.79 3.58 7.37
N THR A 77 5.12 4.53 8.03
CA THR A 77 5.09 4.65 9.48
C THR A 77 3.67 4.34 9.95
N VAL A 78 3.52 3.40 10.88
CA VAL A 78 2.22 2.92 11.39
C VAL A 78 2.18 2.93 12.91
N ASP A 79 0.99 2.91 13.49
CA ASP A 79 0.79 2.88 14.93
C ASP A 79 1.52 1.69 15.58
N PRO A 80 2.19 1.89 16.74
CA PRO A 80 3.15 0.94 17.30
C PRO A 80 2.56 -0.42 17.68
N GLU A 81 1.28 -0.46 18.02
CA GLU A 81 0.54 -1.67 18.43
C GLU A 81 0.26 -2.63 17.26
N ILE A 82 0.38 -2.19 16.00
CA ILE A 82 0.01 -3.00 14.83
C ILE A 82 1.02 -4.14 14.61
N PRO A 83 0.63 -5.42 14.72
CA PRO A 83 1.54 -6.54 14.52
C PRO A 83 2.01 -6.67 13.06
N PHE A 84 3.18 -7.29 12.84
CA PHE A 84 3.53 -7.81 11.51
C PHE A 84 2.53 -8.89 11.09
N GLY A 85 2.27 -9.00 9.78
CA GLY A 85 1.25 -9.89 9.22
C GLY A 85 -0.16 -9.30 9.19
N THR A 86 -0.40 -8.17 9.87
CA THR A 86 -1.69 -7.47 9.81
C THR A 86 -1.98 -7.00 8.40
N GLU A 87 -3.21 -7.24 7.93
CA GLU A 87 -3.73 -6.63 6.70
C GLU A 87 -4.29 -5.24 7.02
N LEU A 88 -3.84 -4.25 6.26
CA LEU A 88 -4.33 -2.87 6.27
C LEU A 88 -4.69 -2.46 4.85
N HIS A 89 -5.14 -1.23 4.66
CA HIS A 89 -5.32 -0.65 3.33
C HIS A 89 -4.49 0.61 3.16
N VAL A 90 -3.82 0.76 2.02
CA VAL A 90 -3.31 2.04 1.53
C VAL A 90 -4.37 2.67 0.65
N VAL A 91 -4.75 3.91 0.93
CA VAL A 91 -5.62 4.68 0.04
C VAL A 91 -4.75 5.20 -1.12
N TRP A 92 -4.79 4.49 -2.25
CA TRP A 92 -3.99 4.82 -3.42
C TRP A 92 -4.70 5.82 -4.33
N GLY A 93 -3.99 6.89 -4.69
CA GLY A 93 -4.53 8.03 -5.41
C GLY A 93 -5.06 9.14 -4.49
N GLU A 94 -5.46 10.23 -5.10
CA GLU A 94 -5.90 11.47 -4.46
C GLU A 94 -7.41 11.64 -4.62
N GLU A 95 -8.03 12.32 -3.65
CA GLU A 95 -9.45 12.63 -3.68
C GLU A 95 -9.85 13.55 -4.84
N ASN A 96 -11.16 13.65 -5.09
CA ASN A 96 -11.76 14.63 -6.01
C ASN A 96 -11.22 14.58 -7.45
N GLY A 97 -10.74 13.41 -7.90
CA GLY A 97 -10.25 13.21 -9.26
C GLY A 97 -8.75 13.46 -9.45
N GLY A 98 -8.02 13.85 -8.40
CA GLY A 98 -6.62 14.25 -8.49
C GLY A 98 -6.41 15.73 -8.20
N THR A 99 -5.29 16.04 -7.53
CA THR A 99 -4.86 17.44 -7.35
C THR A 99 -4.33 18.04 -8.66
N LYS A 100 -4.03 19.33 -8.65
CA LYS A 100 -3.48 20.06 -9.82
C LYS A 100 -1.98 19.84 -10.05
N LYS A 101 -1.36 18.85 -9.41
CA LYS A 101 0.06 18.52 -9.66
C LYS A 101 0.20 18.03 -11.09
N THR A 102 1.25 18.46 -11.79
CA THR A 102 1.49 18.09 -13.19
C THR A 102 1.77 16.60 -13.40
N THR A 103 2.11 15.90 -12.32
CA THR A 103 2.35 14.45 -12.26
C THR A 103 1.07 13.64 -12.00
N VAL A 104 -0.10 14.29 -11.91
CA VAL A 104 -1.37 13.68 -11.56
C VAL A 104 -2.34 13.78 -12.73
N GLU A 105 -2.63 12.62 -13.33
CA GLU A 105 -3.72 12.41 -14.27
C GLU A 105 -5.08 12.26 -13.56
N PRO A 106 -6.22 12.48 -14.24
CA PRO A 106 -7.54 12.22 -13.67
C PRO A 106 -7.72 10.75 -13.26
N HIS A 107 -8.14 10.49 -12.03
CA HIS A 107 -8.28 9.12 -11.51
C HIS A 107 -9.28 9.00 -10.35
N LYS A 108 -9.62 7.76 -9.98
CA LYS A 108 -10.33 7.41 -8.74
C LYS A 108 -9.39 6.74 -7.73
N GLN A 109 -9.74 6.86 -6.45
CA GLN A 109 -9.02 6.19 -5.38
C GLN A 109 -9.34 4.69 -5.31
N LEU A 110 -8.37 3.91 -4.82
CA LEU A 110 -8.55 2.51 -4.47
C LEU A 110 -7.97 2.26 -3.06
N ASN A 111 -8.72 1.57 -2.21
CA ASN A 111 -8.19 1.03 -0.96
C ASN A 111 -7.46 -0.28 -1.27
N VAL A 112 -6.13 -0.22 -1.38
CA VAL A 112 -5.29 -1.36 -1.74
C VAL A 112 -4.93 -2.14 -0.49
N ARG A 113 -5.25 -3.43 -0.46
CA ARG A 113 -4.84 -4.33 0.63
C ARG A 113 -3.32 -4.39 0.69
N VAL A 114 -2.78 -4.29 1.90
CA VAL A 114 -1.35 -4.38 2.18
C VAL A 114 -1.09 -5.23 3.43
N ILE A 115 0.00 -5.98 3.43
CA ILE A 115 0.45 -6.73 4.61
C ILE A 115 1.61 -6.02 5.28
N VAL A 116 1.46 -5.72 6.57
CA VAL A 116 2.52 -5.12 7.41
C VAL A 116 3.67 -6.10 7.55
N SER A 117 4.86 -5.70 7.10
CA SER A 117 6.04 -6.54 6.98
C SER A 117 7.27 -5.90 7.65
N PRO A 118 8.30 -6.69 8.00
CA PRO A 118 9.54 -6.16 8.56
C PRO A 118 10.23 -5.15 7.64
N VAL A 119 11.09 -4.31 8.23
CA VAL A 119 12.02 -3.44 7.52
C VAL A 119 13.45 -3.75 8.00
N PRO A 120 14.34 -4.32 7.15
CA PRO A 120 14.19 -4.62 5.73
C PRO A 120 13.11 -5.66 5.40
N TYR A 121 12.55 -5.58 4.19
CA TYR A 121 11.50 -6.50 3.73
C TYR A 121 11.99 -7.95 3.67
N SER A 122 11.14 -8.88 4.11
CA SER A 122 11.34 -10.32 3.99
C SER A 122 10.00 -11.03 3.83
N ARG A 123 9.91 -11.92 2.83
CA ARG A 123 8.71 -12.73 2.56
C ARG A 123 8.47 -13.82 3.60
N VAL A 124 9.54 -14.35 4.21
CA VAL A 124 9.54 -15.53 5.09
C VAL A 124 8.69 -15.32 6.35
N ALA A 125 8.60 -14.08 6.86
CA ALA A 125 7.78 -13.77 8.04
C ALA A 125 6.27 -13.99 7.79
N ARG A 126 5.81 -13.89 6.53
CA ARG A 126 4.40 -14.14 6.18
C ARG A 126 4.05 -15.63 6.16
N GLU A 127 4.98 -16.47 5.70
CA GLU A 127 4.76 -17.91 5.54
C GLU A 127 4.83 -18.64 6.89
N THR A 128 5.66 -18.16 7.82
CA THR A 128 5.82 -18.79 9.16
C THR A 128 4.79 -18.33 10.20
N TYR A 129 4.24 -17.11 10.13
CA TYR A 129 3.22 -16.65 11.09
C TYR A 129 1.80 -17.19 10.82
N ALA A 130 1.50 -17.58 9.58
CA ALA A 130 0.19 -18.13 9.22
C ALA A 130 -0.12 -19.46 9.92
N GLU A 131 0.89 -20.24 10.30
CA GLU A 131 0.71 -21.52 11.03
C GLU A 131 0.38 -21.33 12.52
N GLY A 132 0.63 -20.15 13.11
CA GLY A 132 0.63 -19.99 14.57
C GLY A 132 -0.58 -19.27 15.19
N TRP A 133 -1.32 -18.45 14.44
CA TRP A 133 -2.33 -17.57 15.04
C TRP A 133 -3.76 -18.12 15.03
N ARG A 134 -4.11 -19.02 14.10
CA ARG A 134 -5.47 -19.59 13.97
C ARG A 134 -5.66 -20.97 14.61
N THR A 135 -4.63 -21.54 15.21
CA THR A 135 -4.64 -22.89 15.83
C THR A 135 -4.67 -22.86 17.36
N ALA A 136 -4.76 -21.67 17.97
CA ALA A 136 -4.95 -21.51 19.40
C ALA A 136 -6.40 -21.09 19.73
N ARG A 137 -7.34 -22.02 19.59
CA ARG A 137 -8.56 -22.14 20.42
C ARG A 137 -9.22 -23.49 20.19
#